data_AF-A0A0G0KRS2-F1
#
_entry.id   AF-A0A0G0KRS2-F1
#
_cell.length_a   1.000
_cell.length_b   1.000
_cell.length_c   1.000
_cell.angle_alpha   90.00
_cell.angle_beta   90.00
_cell.angle_gamma   90.00
#
_symmetry.space_group_name_H-M   'P 1'
#
loop_
_entity.id
_entity.type
_entity.pdbx_description
1 polymer ?
#
loop_
_entity_poly.entity_id
_entity_poly.type
_entity_poly.pdbx_seq_one_letter_code
_entity_poly.pdbx_strand_id
1 'polypeptide(L)'
;MFTITYIFGVVAGIISFGAYIVYIISILKGETKPSRATWWILTIVGSVTGISYYFSGAVDTIWVPVADVFGIFIVAILSIKYGEGGLNPFDITCFFVSMTGLVLWYIFKSPVIALILNLSMDFVGMLPTIKKSYLEPTGESGFSWLLTFIGNVLNFGAIGSATFGVLIYPIYMSITSGSVATLLYFPKTRFSKKIK
;
A
#
# COMPACT_ATOMS: atom_id res chain seq x y z
N MET A 1 -31.73 -7.03 -4.15
CA MET A 1 -31.15 -8.28 -3.60
C MET A 1 -29.65 -8.12 -3.68
N PHE A 2 -28.92 -8.13 -2.55
CA PHE A 2 -27.46 -7.95 -2.59
C PHE A 2 -26.81 -9.22 -3.16
N THR A 3 -25.91 -9.06 -4.13
CA THR A 3 -25.13 -10.19 -4.67
C THR A 3 -24.05 -10.60 -3.67
N ILE A 4 -23.61 -11.87 -3.73
CA ILE A 4 -22.51 -12.35 -2.87
C ILE A 4 -21.22 -11.53 -3.08
N THR A 5 -20.95 -11.12 -4.32
CA THR A 5 -19.83 -10.24 -4.68
C THR A 5 -19.89 -8.89 -3.99
N TYR A 6 -21.09 -8.31 -3.88
CA TYR A 6 -21.29 -7.06 -3.16
C TYR A 6 -20.96 -7.20 -1.67
N ILE A 7 -21.39 -8.30 -1.04
CA ILE A 7 -21.11 -8.57 0.39
C ILE A 7 -19.60 -8.68 0.62
N PHE A 8 -18.88 -9.45 -0.20
CA PHE A 8 -17.41 -9.53 -0.13
C PHE A 8 -16.75 -8.16 -0.30
N GLY A 9 -17.22 -7.35 -1.26
CA GLY A 9 -16.69 -6.01 -1.48
C GLY A 9 -16.86 -5.08 -0.28
N VAL A 10 -18.04 -5.07 0.34
CA VAL A 10 -18.33 -4.27 1.54
C VAL A 10 -17.46 -4.71 2.73
N VAL A 11 -17.38 -6.02 2.99
CA VAL A 11 -16.59 -6.55 4.10
C VAL A 11 -15.09 -6.27 3.90
N ALA A 12 -14.58 -6.46 2.68
CA ALA A 12 -13.21 -6.13 2.33
C ALA A 12 -12.91 -4.64 2.57
N GLY A 13 -13.81 -3.75 2.12
CA GLY A 13 -13.68 -2.30 2.32
C GLY A 13 -13.66 -1.89 3.79
N ILE A 14 -14.54 -2.46 4.62
CA ILE A 14 -14.59 -2.19 6.07
C ILE A 14 -13.28 -2.62 6.75
N ILE A 15 -12.77 -3.81 6.41
CA ILE A 15 -11.52 -4.32 6.99
C ILE A 15 -10.32 -3.45 6.58
N SER A 16 -10.21 -3.11 5.30
CA SER A 16 -9.12 -2.25 4.80
C SER A 16 -9.16 -0.85 5.42
N PHE A 17 -10.35 -0.26 5.57
CA PHE A 17 -10.51 1.02 6.24
C PHE A 17 -10.14 0.94 7.74
N GLY A 18 -10.59 -0.11 8.43
CA GLY A 18 -10.21 -0.39 9.81
C GLY A 18 -8.70 -0.57 9.97
N ALA A 19 -8.02 -1.19 9.01
CA ALA A 19 -6.57 -1.37 9.01
C ALA A 19 -5.82 -0.03 9.05
N TYR A 20 -6.24 0.96 8.24
CA TYR A 20 -5.69 2.32 8.29
C TYR A 20 -5.92 3.00 9.63
N ILE A 21 -7.12 2.89 10.20
CA ILE A 21 -7.42 3.46 11.52
C ILE A 21 -6.48 2.87 12.59
N VAL A 22 -6.35 1.55 12.62
CA VAL A 22 -5.43 0.87 13.55
C VAL A 22 -3.99 1.31 13.32
N TYR A 23 -3.56 1.45 12.06
CA TYR A 23 -2.20 1.88 11.72
C TYR A 23 -1.93 3.31 12.22
N ILE A 24 -2.83 4.24 11.93
CA ILE A 24 -2.76 5.63 12.39
C ILE A 24 -2.72 5.72 13.92
N ILE A 25 -3.57 4.98 14.62
CA ILE A 25 -3.57 4.95 16.09
C ILE A 25 -2.22 4.43 16.62
N SER A 26 -1.67 3.36 16.02
CA SER A 26 -0.37 2.81 16.41
C SER A 26 0.78 3.81 16.17
N ILE A 27 0.72 4.59 15.08
CA ILE A 27 1.68 5.67 14.82
C ILE A 27 1.59 6.75 15.91
N LEU A 28 0.38 7.21 16.23
CA LEU A 28 0.17 8.25 17.23
C LEU A 28 0.58 7.83 18.64
N LYS A 29 0.51 6.52 18.94
CA LYS A 29 1.04 5.91 20.17
C LYS A 29 2.56 5.75 20.18
N GLY A 30 3.24 5.97 19.05
CA GLY A 30 4.69 5.79 18.91
C GLY A 30 5.14 4.33 18.79
N GLU A 31 4.19 3.40 18.64
CA GLU A 31 4.46 1.96 18.45
C GLU A 31 4.91 1.66 17.01
N THR A 32 4.40 2.43 16.03
CA THR A 32 4.74 2.30 14.62
C THR A 32 5.50 3.53 14.11
N LYS A 33 6.59 3.30 13.39
CA LYS A 33 7.45 4.35 12.80
C LYS A 33 7.44 4.32 11.27
N PRO A 34 6.38 4.76 10.59
CA PRO A 34 6.17 4.50 9.17
C PRO A 34 7.37 4.92 8.30
N SER A 35 7.73 4.12 7.29
CA SER A 35 8.81 4.47 6.35
C SER A 35 8.44 5.73 5.56
N ARG A 36 9.19 6.83 5.76
CA ARG A 36 8.91 8.11 5.07
C ARG A 36 8.94 7.93 3.55
N ALA A 37 9.94 7.20 3.04
CA ALA A 37 10.10 6.97 1.62
C ALA A 37 8.86 6.32 1.01
N THR A 38 8.39 5.23 1.63
CA THR A 38 7.22 4.48 1.13
C THR A 38 6.00 5.37 1.04
N TRP A 39 5.61 5.99 2.16
CA TRP A 39 4.33 6.69 2.23
C TRP A 39 4.30 7.94 1.35
N TRP A 40 5.45 8.62 1.16
CA TRP A 40 5.54 9.72 0.20
C TRP A 40 5.52 9.27 -1.25
N ILE A 41 6.21 8.17 -1.60
CA ILE A 41 6.14 7.61 -2.96
C ILE A 41 4.70 7.19 -3.28
N LEU A 42 4.05 6.45 -2.38
CA LEU A 42 2.67 6.00 -2.55
C LEU A 42 1.69 7.16 -2.63
N THR A 43 1.91 8.24 -1.88
CA THR A 43 1.09 9.46 -1.99
C THR A 43 1.16 10.05 -3.39
N ILE A 44 2.36 10.16 -3.97
CA ILE A 44 2.55 10.73 -5.31
C ILE A 44 1.91 9.82 -6.37
N VAL A 45 2.22 8.52 -6.33
CA VAL A 45 1.69 7.52 -7.27
C VAL A 45 0.15 7.43 -7.17
N GLY A 46 -0.38 7.38 -5.96
CA GLY A 46 -1.81 7.35 -5.67
C GLY A 46 -2.53 8.62 -6.13
N SER A 47 -1.94 9.81 -5.92
CA SER A 47 -2.52 11.08 -6.37
C SER A 47 -2.64 11.14 -7.90
N VAL A 48 -1.59 10.74 -8.63
CA VAL A 48 -1.63 10.67 -10.10
C VAL A 48 -2.69 9.68 -10.56
N THR A 49 -2.80 8.53 -9.90
CA THR A 49 -3.81 7.51 -10.19
C THR A 49 -5.22 8.04 -9.95
N GLY A 50 -5.46 8.70 -8.81
CA GLY A 50 -6.75 9.30 -8.47
C GLY A 50 -7.17 10.38 -9.45
N ILE A 51 -6.24 11.25 -9.86
CA ILE A 51 -6.48 12.26 -10.90
C ILE A 51 -6.85 11.59 -12.23
N SER A 52 -6.11 10.56 -12.64
CA SER A 52 -6.38 9.81 -13.87
C SER A 52 -7.76 9.15 -13.85
N TYR A 53 -8.15 8.62 -12.69
CA TYR A 53 -9.44 8.01 -12.47
C TYR A 53 -10.58 9.03 -12.58
N TYR A 54 -10.43 10.21 -11.97
CA TYR A 54 -11.40 11.30 -12.09
C TYR A 54 -11.63 11.71 -13.56
N PHE A 55 -10.55 11.88 -14.32
CA PHE A 55 -10.65 12.22 -15.75
C PHE A 55 -11.19 11.09 -16.64
N SER A 56 -11.24 9.85 -16.15
CA SER A 56 -11.84 8.72 -16.89
C SER A 56 -13.37 8.73 -16.89
N GLY A 57 -14.02 9.61 -16.12
CA GLY A 57 -15.48 9.70 -16.01
C GLY A 57 -16.11 8.68 -15.05
N ALA A 58 -15.29 7.92 -14.31
CA ALA A 58 -15.74 6.94 -13.30
C ALA A 58 -16.16 7.60 -11.97
N VAL A 59 -17.08 8.57 -12.03
CA VAL A 59 -17.43 9.42 -10.87
C VAL A 59 -18.16 8.64 -9.78
N ASP A 60 -18.96 7.63 -10.14
CA ASP A 60 -19.78 6.86 -9.18
C ASP A 60 -18.95 5.96 -8.24
N THR A 61 -17.72 5.64 -8.63
CA THR A 61 -16.82 4.70 -7.92
C THR A 61 -15.60 5.39 -7.33
N ILE A 62 -15.56 6.72 -7.40
CA ILE A 62 -14.41 7.54 -7.02
C ILE A 62 -14.09 7.53 -5.52
N TRP A 63 -15.10 7.30 -4.67
CA TRP A 63 -14.97 7.44 -3.22
C TRP A 63 -13.97 6.47 -2.59
N VAL A 64 -13.84 5.25 -3.16
CA VAL A 64 -12.91 4.24 -2.63
C VAL A 64 -11.45 4.62 -2.91
N PRO A 65 -11.04 4.90 -4.17
CA PRO A 65 -9.70 5.42 -4.45
C PRO A 65 -9.40 6.72 -3.70
N VAL A 66 -10.37 7.62 -3.57
CA VAL A 66 -10.20 8.87 -2.83
C VAL A 66 -9.90 8.60 -1.35
N ALA A 67 -10.69 7.74 -0.70
CA ALA A 67 -10.47 7.37 0.70
C ALA A 67 -9.09 6.73 0.91
N ASP A 68 -8.64 5.89 -0.02
CA ASP A 68 -7.33 5.26 0.03
C ASP A 68 -6.19 6.27 -0.10
N VAL A 69 -6.26 7.17 -1.11
CA VAL A 69 -5.28 8.26 -1.27
C VAL A 69 -5.23 9.16 -0.03
N PHE A 70 -6.39 9.48 0.57
CA PHE A 70 -6.44 10.23 1.82
C PHE A 70 -5.79 9.47 2.98
N GLY A 71 -6.04 8.16 3.12
CA GLY A 71 -5.41 7.31 4.14
C GLY A 71 -3.89 7.30 4.02
N ILE A 72 -3.38 7.04 2.81
CA ILE A 72 -1.95 7.07 2.48
C ILE A 72 -1.36 8.45 2.79
N PHE A 73 -2.04 9.53 2.40
CA PHE A 73 -1.57 10.89 2.63
C PHE A 73 -1.50 11.26 4.11
N ILE A 74 -2.49 10.87 4.92
CA ILE A 74 -2.45 11.06 6.37
C ILE A 74 -1.24 10.35 6.97
N VAL A 75 -0.99 9.11 6.57
CA VAL A 75 0.18 8.36 7.04
C VAL A 75 1.49 9.02 6.58
N ALA A 76 1.56 9.53 5.34
CA ALA A 76 2.72 10.26 4.85
C ALA A 76 3.00 11.53 5.68
N ILE A 77 1.97 12.30 6.03
CA ILE A 77 2.10 13.46 6.93
C ILE A 77 2.61 13.02 8.30
N LEU A 78 2.01 11.99 8.90
CA LEU A 78 2.44 11.46 10.20
C LEU A 78 3.88 10.96 10.15
N SER A 79 4.33 10.40 9.02
CA SER A 79 5.70 9.92 8.84
C SER A 79 6.75 11.02 8.94
N ILE A 80 6.41 12.29 8.70
CA ILE A 80 7.35 13.40 8.91
C ILE A 80 7.81 13.46 10.36
N LYS A 81 6.87 13.31 11.31
CA LYS A 81 7.15 13.42 12.75
C LYS A 81 7.48 12.08 13.40
N TYR A 82 6.76 11.02 13.02
CA TYR A 82 6.84 9.71 13.67
C TYR A 82 7.61 8.67 12.87
N GLY A 83 7.90 8.95 11.60
CA GLY A 83 8.49 7.99 10.68
C GLY A 83 10.02 7.98 10.66
N GLU A 84 10.57 7.03 9.93
CA GLU A 84 12.01 6.82 9.78
C GLU A 84 12.42 6.63 8.32
N GLY A 85 13.73 6.67 8.06
CA GLY A 85 14.28 6.58 6.71
C GLY A 85 14.00 7.83 5.86
N GLY A 86 13.98 7.64 4.54
CA GLY A 86 13.71 8.67 3.53
C GLY A 86 14.95 9.15 2.76
N LEU A 87 16.13 9.16 3.39
CA LEU A 87 17.33 9.80 2.83
C LEU A 87 18.50 8.84 2.58
N ASN A 88 18.35 7.56 2.91
CA ASN A 88 19.41 6.60 2.61
C ASN A 88 19.43 6.29 1.09
N PRO A 89 20.57 5.81 0.54
CA PRO A 89 20.69 5.60 -0.91
C PRO A 89 19.64 4.65 -1.51
N PHE A 90 19.18 3.66 -0.73
CA PHE A 90 18.16 2.72 -1.19
C PHE A 90 16.80 3.41 -1.34
N ASP A 91 16.40 4.22 -0.36
CA ASP A 91 15.14 4.97 -0.38
C ASP A 91 15.11 5.98 -1.53
N ILE A 92 16.22 6.71 -1.72
CA ILE A 92 16.39 7.66 -2.82
C ILE A 92 16.29 6.94 -4.18
N THR A 93 16.91 5.76 -4.30
CA THR A 93 16.82 4.94 -5.53
C THR A 93 15.38 4.52 -5.79
N CYS A 94 14.66 4.05 -4.77
CA CYS A 94 13.24 3.70 -4.90
C CYS A 94 12.41 4.89 -5.37
N PHE A 95 12.64 6.07 -4.78
CA PHE A 95 11.96 7.30 -5.19
C PHE A 95 12.19 7.61 -6.68
N PHE A 96 13.45 7.70 -7.13
CA PHE A 96 13.73 8.05 -8.53
C PHE A 96 13.21 6.98 -9.50
N VAL A 97 13.35 5.69 -9.19
CA VAL A 97 12.80 4.62 -10.02
C VAL A 97 11.28 4.73 -10.13
N SER A 98 10.56 4.95 -9.03
CA SER A 98 9.11 5.19 -9.09
C SER A 98 8.77 6.43 -9.92
N MET A 99 9.53 7.52 -9.81
CA MET A 99 9.28 8.73 -10.62
C MET A 99 9.52 8.50 -12.12
N THR A 100 10.47 7.64 -12.52
CA THR A 100 10.61 7.27 -13.94
C THR A 100 9.38 6.55 -14.48
N GLY A 101 8.71 5.75 -13.66
CA GLY A 101 7.46 5.09 -14.02
C GLY A 101 6.34 6.08 -14.36
N LEU A 102 6.28 7.23 -13.67
CA LEU A 102 5.30 8.29 -13.95
C LEU A 102 5.54 8.93 -15.32
N VAL A 103 6.81 9.11 -15.69
CA VAL A 103 7.18 9.64 -17.01
C VAL A 103 6.77 8.65 -18.10
N LEU A 104 7.04 7.35 -17.91
CA LEU A 104 6.61 6.32 -18.86
C LEU A 104 5.08 6.24 -18.96
N TRP A 105 4.39 6.35 -17.83
CA TRP A 105 2.92 6.33 -17.77
C TRP A 105 2.32 7.44 -18.64
N TYR A 106 2.89 8.65 -18.58
CA TYR A 106 2.46 9.77 -19.39
C TYR A 106 2.66 9.55 -20.91
N ILE A 107 3.72 8.81 -21.30
CA ILE A 107 4.08 8.58 -22.71
C ILE A 107 3.19 7.51 -23.37
N PHE A 108 2.98 6.36 -22.71
CA PHE A 108 2.45 5.17 -23.38
C PHE A 108 0.93 5.18 -23.64
N LYS A 109 0.15 6.06 -23.00
CA LYS A 109 -1.29 6.30 -23.23
C LYS A 109 -2.18 5.04 -23.35
N SER A 110 -1.75 3.91 -22.80
CA SER A 110 -2.45 2.63 -22.85
C SER A 110 -2.94 2.25 -21.45
N PRO A 111 -4.23 1.87 -21.28
CA PRO A 111 -4.76 1.50 -19.96
C PRO A 111 -4.03 0.33 -19.30
N VAL A 112 -3.62 -0.67 -20.09
CA VAL A 112 -2.92 -1.86 -19.58
C VAL A 112 -1.49 -1.51 -19.16
N ILE A 113 -0.78 -0.71 -19.98
CA ILE A 113 0.58 -0.26 -19.65
C ILE A 113 0.54 0.64 -18.41
N ALA A 114 -0.46 1.52 -18.32
CA ALA A 114 -0.66 2.38 -17.17
C ALA A 114 -0.87 1.57 -15.88
N LEU A 115 -1.69 0.51 -15.93
CA LEU A 115 -1.90 -0.39 -14.80
C LEU A 115 -0.60 -1.08 -14.36
N ILE A 116 0.15 -1.65 -15.31
CA ILE A 116 1.41 -2.35 -15.01
C ILE A 116 2.44 -1.38 -14.42
N LEU A 117 2.57 -0.17 -14.98
CA LEU A 117 3.48 0.85 -14.45
C LEU A 117 3.05 1.30 -13.06
N ASN A 118 1.76 1.51 -12.80
CA ASN A 118 1.27 1.85 -11.47
C ASN A 118 1.62 0.79 -10.43
N LEU A 119 1.35 -0.49 -10.71
CA LEU A 119 1.71 -1.58 -9.82
C LEU A 119 3.23 -1.68 -9.60
N SER A 120 4.02 -1.40 -10.64
CA SER A 120 5.48 -1.42 -10.54
C SER A 120 6.00 -0.26 -9.66
N MET A 121 5.45 0.95 -9.82
CA MET A 121 5.80 2.11 -9.01
C MET A 121 5.38 1.93 -7.55
N ASP A 122 4.19 1.37 -7.32
CA ASP A 122 3.68 1.02 -6.00
C ASP A 122 4.61 -0.01 -5.34
N PHE A 123 4.98 -1.07 -6.06
CA PHE A 123 5.88 -2.10 -5.57
C PHE A 123 7.24 -1.54 -5.17
N VAL A 124 7.84 -0.73 -6.03
CA VAL A 124 9.11 -0.05 -5.74
C VAL A 124 8.95 0.90 -4.55
N GLY A 125 7.82 1.60 -4.46
CA GLY A 125 7.46 2.43 -3.32
C GLY A 125 7.33 1.64 -2.02
N MET A 126 6.87 0.39 -2.08
CA MET A 126 6.73 -0.50 -0.92
C MET A 126 8.04 -1.12 -0.44
N LEU A 127 9.09 -1.13 -1.27
CA LEU A 127 10.38 -1.76 -0.94
C LEU A 127 11.04 -1.23 0.36
N PRO A 128 11.04 0.08 0.68
CA PRO A 128 11.58 0.58 1.94
C PRO A 128 10.83 0.00 3.15
N THR A 129 9.49 -0.12 3.08
CA THR A 129 8.69 -0.77 4.13
C THR A 129 9.03 -2.26 4.22
N ILE A 130 9.10 -2.99 3.10
CA ILE A 130 9.45 -4.41 3.10
C ILE A 130 10.84 -4.65 3.71
N LYS A 131 11.83 -3.86 3.29
CA LYS A 131 13.19 -3.90 3.83
C LYS A 131 13.19 -3.62 5.33
N LYS A 132 12.44 -2.61 5.76
CA LYS A 132 12.31 -2.27 7.18
C LYS A 132 11.63 -3.39 7.97
N SER A 133 10.50 -3.91 7.51
CA SER A 133 9.80 -5.03 8.16
C SER A 133 10.67 -6.28 8.29
N TYR A 134 11.63 -6.48 7.38
CA TYR A 134 12.62 -7.54 7.47
C TYR A 134 13.74 -7.25 8.50
N LEU A 135 14.22 -6.02 8.58
CA LEU A 135 15.38 -5.64 9.42
C LEU A 135 15.00 -5.23 10.85
N GLU A 136 13.90 -4.50 11.01
CA GLU A 136 13.35 -4.02 12.27
C GLU A 136 11.83 -4.25 12.31
N PRO A 137 11.39 -5.52 12.49
CA PRO A 137 9.97 -5.89 12.45
C PRO A 137 9.12 -5.17 13.50
N THR A 138 9.71 -4.79 14.64
CA THR A 138 9.00 -4.10 15.73
C THR A 138 8.61 -2.65 15.39
N GLY A 139 9.15 -2.08 14.31
CA GLY A 139 8.86 -0.71 13.90
C GLY A 139 7.56 -0.53 13.10
N GLU A 140 6.83 -1.60 12.80
CA GLU A 140 5.60 -1.60 11.99
C GLU A 140 4.45 -2.32 12.71
N SER A 141 3.21 -1.86 12.50
CA SER A 141 2.02 -2.51 13.07
C SER A 141 1.68 -3.81 12.34
N GLY A 142 2.12 -4.94 12.89
CA GLY A 142 1.80 -6.28 12.38
C GLY A 142 0.30 -6.50 12.22
N PHE A 143 -0.50 -6.05 13.20
CA PHE A 143 -1.96 -6.24 13.17
C PHE A 143 -2.62 -5.45 12.03
N SER A 144 -2.21 -4.21 11.79
CA SER A 144 -2.71 -3.43 10.65
C SER A 144 -2.36 -4.07 9.31
N TRP A 145 -1.14 -4.57 9.16
CA TRP A 145 -0.71 -5.26 7.94
C TRP A 145 -1.45 -6.59 7.73
N LEU A 146 -1.76 -7.32 8.80
CA LEU A 146 -2.59 -8.52 8.73
C LEU A 146 -4.03 -8.20 8.31
N LEU A 147 -4.64 -7.16 8.89
CA LEU A 147 -5.97 -6.72 8.47
C LEU A 147 -5.97 -6.30 6.99
N THR A 148 -4.95 -5.56 6.55
CA THR A 148 -4.77 -5.18 5.15
C THR A 148 -4.71 -6.41 4.24
N PHE A 149 -3.91 -7.42 4.63
CA PHE A 149 -3.83 -8.68 3.89
C PHE A 149 -5.19 -9.41 3.81
N ILE A 150 -5.90 -9.55 4.94
CA ILE A 150 -7.21 -10.20 4.97
C ILE A 150 -8.22 -9.43 4.09
N GLY A 151 -8.25 -8.11 4.17
CA GLY A 151 -9.11 -7.26 3.34
C GLY A 151 -8.84 -7.47 1.85
N ASN A 152 -7.56 -7.52 1.44
CA ASN A 152 -7.16 -7.78 0.06
C ASN A 152 -7.53 -9.19 -0.41
N VAL A 153 -7.36 -10.22 0.44
CA VAL A 153 -7.78 -11.60 0.11
C VAL A 153 -9.30 -11.69 -0.06
N LEU A 154 -10.08 -11.02 0.79
CA LEU A 154 -11.54 -10.99 0.67
C LEU A 154 -12.01 -10.24 -0.59
N ASN A 155 -11.22 -9.28 -1.08
CA ASN A 155 -11.53 -8.53 -2.30
C ASN A 155 -11.66 -9.45 -3.52
N PHE A 156 -10.96 -10.60 -3.55
CA PHE A 156 -11.16 -11.60 -4.61
C PHE A 156 -12.60 -12.10 -4.73
N GLY A 157 -13.31 -12.22 -3.59
CA GLY A 157 -14.72 -12.61 -3.58
C GLY A 157 -15.66 -11.55 -4.16
N ALA A 158 -15.18 -10.30 -4.32
CA ALA A 158 -15.91 -9.20 -4.93
C ALA A 158 -15.78 -9.15 -6.46
N ILE A 159 -14.90 -9.97 -7.04
CA ILE A 159 -14.61 -9.97 -8.48
C ILE A 159 -15.79 -10.58 -9.25
N GLY A 160 -16.49 -9.74 -10.02
CA GLY A 160 -17.59 -10.17 -10.89
C GLY A 160 -17.14 -10.70 -12.26
N SER A 161 -15.94 -10.36 -12.73
CA SER A 161 -15.39 -10.85 -14.00
C SER A 161 -13.88 -11.06 -13.92
N ALA A 162 -13.43 -12.25 -14.32
CA ALA A 162 -12.03 -12.66 -14.26
C ALA A 162 -11.24 -12.14 -15.48
N THR A 163 -11.04 -10.82 -15.54
CA THR A 163 -10.17 -10.19 -16.55
C THR A 163 -8.83 -9.80 -15.95
N PHE A 164 -7.78 -9.69 -16.78
CA PHE A 164 -6.44 -9.30 -16.32
C PHE A 164 -6.46 -8.00 -15.49
N GLY A 165 -7.14 -6.97 -15.99
CA GLY A 165 -7.18 -5.65 -15.33
C GLY A 165 -7.89 -5.66 -13.97
N VAL A 166 -8.79 -6.61 -13.73
CA VAL A 166 -9.53 -6.73 -12.46
C VAL A 166 -8.80 -7.64 -11.47
N LEU A 167 -8.12 -8.69 -11.96
CA LEU A 167 -7.43 -9.67 -11.11
C LEU A 167 -6.06 -9.21 -10.62
N ILE A 168 -5.31 -8.49 -11.44
CA ILE A 168 -3.89 -8.23 -11.16
C ILE A 168 -3.67 -7.36 -9.92
N TYR A 169 -4.55 -6.39 -9.67
CA TYR A 169 -4.47 -5.51 -8.50
C TYR A 169 -4.66 -6.25 -7.17
N PRO A 170 -5.76 -7.00 -6.93
CA PRO A 170 -5.92 -7.74 -5.68
C PRO A 170 -4.85 -8.82 -5.50
N ILE A 171 -4.37 -9.46 -6.57
CA ILE A 171 -3.21 -10.38 -6.52
C ILE A 171 -1.97 -9.65 -5.99
N TYR A 172 -1.63 -8.53 -6.62
CA TYR A 172 -0.50 -7.71 -6.21
C TYR A 172 -0.63 -7.29 -4.73
N MET A 173 -1.76 -6.71 -4.35
CA MET A 173 -2.00 -6.20 -3.00
C MET A 173 -1.94 -7.30 -1.94
N SER A 174 -2.50 -8.47 -2.21
CA SER A 174 -2.40 -9.62 -1.30
C SER A 174 -0.97 -10.13 -1.16
N ILE A 175 -0.19 -10.15 -2.24
CA ILE A 175 1.22 -10.58 -2.18
C ILE A 175 2.04 -9.58 -1.37
N THR A 176 1.92 -8.28 -1.62
CA THR A 176 2.73 -7.26 -0.93
C THR A 176 2.36 -7.14 0.55
N SER A 177 1.08 -6.98 0.86
CA SER A 177 0.61 -6.90 2.26
C SER A 177 0.85 -8.21 3.03
N GLY A 178 0.66 -9.37 2.38
CA GLY A 178 0.96 -10.67 2.96
C GLY A 178 2.45 -10.89 3.21
N SER A 179 3.31 -10.39 2.33
CA SER A 179 4.77 -10.42 2.51
C SER A 179 5.18 -9.59 3.73
N VAL A 180 4.67 -8.36 3.84
CA VAL A 180 4.94 -7.51 5.01
C VAL A 180 4.41 -8.16 6.29
N ALA A 181 3.15 -8.59 6.32
CA ALA A 181 2.58 -9.25 7.49
C ALA A 181 3.41 -10.48 7.91
N THR A 182 3.84 -11.30 6.96
CA THR A 182 4.68 -12.48 7.21
C THR A 182 6.02 -12.10 7.84
N LEU A 183 6.68 -11.05 7.34
CA LEU A 183 7.93 -10.55 7.91
C LEU A 183 7.76 -10.07 9.36
N LEU A 184 6.60 -9.49 9.69
CA LEU A 184 6.30 -8.97 11.02
C LEU A 184 5.95 -10.06 12.03
N TYR A 185 5.20 -11.10 11.62
CA TYR A 185 4.80 -12.21 12.51
C TYR A 185 5.83 -13.35 12.59
N PHE A 186 6.63 -13.53 11.54
CA PHE A 186 7.68 -14.55 11.48
C PHE A 186 9.06 -13.91 11.26
N PRO A 187 9.51 -13.03 12.18
CA PRO A 187 10.78 -12.35 12.03
C PRO A 187 11.91 -13.38 12.05
N LYS A 188 12.81 -13.32 11.05
CA LYS A 188 14.05 -14.08 11.13
C LYS A 188 14.84 -13.54 12.31
N THR A 189 14.99 -14.34 13.35
CA THR A 189 15.82 -14.03 14.53
C THR A 189 17.26 -13.80 14.12
N ARG A 190 17.59 -12.57 13.70
CA ARG A 190 18.96 -12.11 13.54
C ARG A 190 19.35 -11.34 14.79
N PHE A 191 19.76 -12.11 15.80
CA PHE A 191 20.61 -11.70 16.93
C PHE A 191 20.37 -10.30 17.52
N SER A 192 19.64 -10.24 18.64
CA SER A 192 20.13 -9.46 19.78
C SER A 192 20.70 -10.43 20.82
N LYS A 193 21.93 -10.85 20.54
CA LYS A 193 22.91 -11.11 21.60
C LYS A 193 23.88 -9.93 21.55
N LYS A 194 24.10 -9.35 22.73
CA LYS A 194 25.00 -8.24 23.13
C LYS A 194 24.29 -6.87 23.17
N ILE A 195 24.38 -6.11 24.26
CA ILE A 195 25.50 -5.98 25.21
C ILE A 195 24.99 -6.00 26.68
N LYS A 196 25.82 -6.58 27.55
CA LYS A 196 25.74 -6.59 29.02
C LYS A 196 25.64 -5.18 29.60
#